data_AF-A0A821YIZ7-F1
#
_entry.id   AF-A0A821YIZ7-F1
#
_cell.length_a   1.000
_cell.length_b   1.000
_cell.length_c   1.000
_cell.angle_alpha   90.00
_cell.angle_beta   90.00
_cell.angle_gamma   90.00
#
_symmetry.space_group_name_H-M   'P 1'
#
loop_
_entity.id
_entity.type
_entity.pdbx_description
1 polymer ?
#
loop_
_entity_poly.entity_id
_entity_poly.type
_entity_poly.pdbx_seq_one_letter_code
_entity_poly.pdbx_strand_id
1 'polypeptide(L)'
;MYSKILSILFFFFLLINLTIYADQSVSVIAFEPSYISIIVGENRSVTVRLLIPDIIPPDVFIEFLYNDKPKDTQGYIDILPNITFTQQTGIDQSRVILIDGRHHGHLVVTAQSPQVNISSTYDFLLIDIARSKTLNILIQIVGWIYFIAWSISFYPQIILNFRRQSVVGLNFDFLALNILGHTCYSIFNICLYTSDDVQQQYYAKHPHGVLPVLLNDVRNIELLLYEYF
;
A
#
# COMPACT_ATOMS: atom_id res chain seq x y z
N MET A 1 41.32 0.14 -4.48
CA MET A 1 39.97 -0.25 -4.96
C MET A 1 38.93 -0.29 -3.83
N TYR A 2 39.24 -0.90 -2.68
CA TYR A 2 38.35 -0.99 -1.51
C TYR A 2 37.89 0.35 -0.90
N SER A 3 38.74 1.39 -0.88
CA SER A 3 38.39 2.71 -0.31
C SER A 3 37.26 3.43 -1.08
N LYS A 4 37.15 3.21 -2.40
CA LYS A 4 36.07 3.80 -3.21
C LYS A 4 34.73 3.13 -2.95
N ILE A 5 34.71 1.81 -2.75
CA ILE A 5 33.50 1.03 -2.42
C ILE A 5 33.00 1.40 -1.02
N LEU A 6 33.89 1.56 -0.05
CA LEU A 6 33.53 1.98 1.31
C LEU A 6 32.95 3.40 1.34
N SER A 7 33.49 4.32 0.52
CA SER A 7 32.96 5.68 0.40
C SER A 7 31.59 5.72 -0.28
N ILE A 8 31.31 4.82 -1.23
CA ILE A 8 30.00 4.72 -1.89
C ILE A 8 28.96 4.13 -0.92
N LEU A 9 29.34 3.10 -0.14
CA LEU A 9 28.48 2.53 0.90
C LEU A 9 28.19 3.55 2.01
N PHE A 10 29.18 4.33 2.41
CA PHE A 10 29.00 5.41 3.39
C PHE A 10 28.12 6.54 2.84
N PHE A 11 28.23 6.87 1.56
CA PHE A 11 27.35 7.87 0.92
C PHE A 11 25.91 7.36 0.77
N PHE A 12 25.73 6.06 0.47
CA PHE A 12 24.42 5.41 0.49
C PHE A 12 23.82 5.38 1.90
N PHE A 13 24.63 5.08 2.91
CA PHE A 13 24.24 5.12 4.32
C PHE A 13 23.87 6.54 4.77
N LEU A 14 24.60 7.57 4.31
CA LEU A 14 24.29 8.98 4.60
C LEU A 14 23.00 9.45 3.91
N LEU A 15 22.74 9.00 2.68
CA LEU A 15 21.50 9.27 1.95
C LEU A 15 20.27 8.63 2.61
N ILE A 16 20.42 7.41 3.16
CA ILE A 16 19.37 6.72 3.92
C ILE A 16 19.04 7.48 5.22
N ASN A 17 20.01 8.14 5.84
CA ASN A 17 19.81 8.90 7.08
C ASN A 17 19.33 10.35 6.87
N LEU A 18 19.22 10.84 5.63
CA LEU A 18 18.86 12.24 5.37
C LEU A 18 17.35 12.50 5.22
N THR A 19 16.52 11.49 5.37
CA THR A 19 15.07 11.64 5.40
C THR A 19 14.56 11.15 6.74
N ILE A 20 14.13 12.08 7.59
CA ILE A 20 12.86 12.11 8.31
C ILE A 20 12.97 13.30 9.27
N TYR A 21 12.54 14.47 8.79
CA TYR A 21 11.89 15.43 9.65
C TYR A 21 10.46 15.51 9.12
N ALA A 22 9.65 14.53 9.51
CA ALA A 22 8.24 14.52 9.17
C ALA A 22 7.53 15.54 10.07
N ASP A 23 6.83 16.47 9.45
CA ASP A 23 5.95 17.42 10.12
C ASP A 23 4.87 16.61 10.88
N GLN A 24 4.91 16.64 12.22
CA GLN A 24 3.93 15.94 13.04
C GLN A 24 2.64 16.76 13.07
N SER A 25 1.87 16.75 11.98
CA SER A 25 0.47 17.14 12.06
C SER A 25 -0.29 16.06 12.84
N VAL A 26 -0.88 16.44 13.97
CA VAL A 26 -1.67 15.52 14.80
C VAL A 26 -2.91 15.10 14.01
N SER A 27 -3.03 13.80 13.72
CA SER A 27 -4.22 13.21 13.11
C SER A 27 -5.41 13.37 14.05
N VAL A 28 -6.53 13.85 13.50
CA VAL A 28 -7.75 14.18 14.25
C VAL A 28 -8.74 13.03 14.19
N ILE A 29 -8.79 12.37 13.03
CA ILE A 29 -9.72 11.29 12.72
C ILE A 29 -8.93 10.11 12.18
N ALA A 30 -9.23 8.91 12.69
CA ALA A 30 -8.75 7.66 12.11
C ALA A 30 -9.88 6.91 11.42
N PHE A 31 -9.60 6.45 10.20
CA PHE A 31 -10.41 5.45 9.50
C PHE A 31 -9.82 4.07 9.76
N GLU A 32 -10.62 3.16 10.32
CA GLU A 32 -10.24 1.79 10.59
C GLU A 32 -11.15 0.82 9.80
N PRO A 33 -10.64 0.14 8.76
CA PRO A 33 -9.31 0.32 8.13
C PRO A 33 -9.22 1.61 7.27
N SER A 34 -8.00 2.11 7.03
CA SER A 34 -7.73 3.28 6.18
C SER A 34 -7.78 2.97 4.68
N TYR A 35 -7.72 1.69 4.32
CA TYR A 35 -7.86 1.20 2.96
C TYR A 35 -8.88 0.08 2.90
N ILE A 36 -9.76 0.12 1.91
CA ILE A 36 -10.74 -0.93 1.67
C ILE A 36 -10.86 -1.26 0.18
N SER A 37 -10.90 -2.56 -0.11
CA SER A 37 -11.21 -3.08 -1.44
C SER A 37 -12.58 -3.73 -1.42
N ILE A 38 -13.48 -3.26 -2.30
CA ILE A 38 -14.88 -3.67 -2.38
C ILE A 38 -15.15 -4.19 -3.79
N ILE A 39 -15.98 -5.21 -3.95
CA ILE A 39 -16.47 -5.63 -5.26
C ILE A 39 -17.79 -4.92 -5.54
N VAL A 40 -18.05 -4.53 -6.79
CA VAL A 40 -19.37 -3.95 -7.16
C VAL A 40 -20.52 -4.83 -6.65
N GLY A 41 -21.40 -4.25 -5.83
CA GLY A 41 -22.53 -4.91 -5.17
C GLY A 41 -22.22 -5.55 -3.81
N GLU A 42 -20.98 -5.46 -3.31
CA GLU A 42 -20.60 -5.83 -1.95
C GLU A 42 -20.67 -4.61 -1.03
N ASN A 43 -21.05 -4.83 0.23
CA ASN A 43 -21.01 -3.82 1.27
C ASN A 43 -19.88 -4.10 2.27
N ARG A 44 -19.29 -3.03 2.80
CA ARG A 44 -18.29 -3.11 3.84
C ARG A 44 -18.48 -2.03 4.89
N SER A 45 -18.17 -2.36 6.14
CA SER A 45 -18.19 -1.42 7.25
C SER A 45 -16.81 -0.82 7.48
N VAL A 46 -16.74 0.50 7.64
CA VAL A 46 -15.54 1.23 8.09
C VAL A 46 -15.88 1.95 9.39
N THR A 47 -14.97 1.89 10.35
CA THR A 47 -15.13 2.60 11.63
C THR A 47 -14.35 3.90 11.57
N VAL A 48 -15.04 5.01 11.84
CA VAL A 48 -14.43 6.34 11.97
C VAL A 48 -14.29 6.65 13.45
N ARG A 49 -13.06 6.86 13.90
CA ARG A 49 -12.73 7.19 15.29
C ARG A 49 -12.23 8.62 15.39
N LEU A 50 -12.72 9.34 16.40
CA LEU A 50 -12.17 10.63 16.76
C LEU A 50 -11.00 10.44 17.75
N LEU A 51 -9.84 11.00 17.43
CA LEU A 51 -8.61 10.84 18.23
C LEU A 51 -8.36 12.00 19.22
N ILE A 52 -9.24 13.00 19.26
CA ILE A 52 -9.10 14.15 20.15
C ILE A 52 -9.66 13.81 21.55
N PRO A 53 -8.85 13.95 22.63
CA PRO A 53 -9.27 13.61 23.99
C PRO A 53 -10.19 14.65 24.65
N ASP A 54 -10.12 15.94 24.25
CA ASP A 54 -10.88 17.03 24.87
C ASP A 54 -11.59 17.87 23.80
N ILE A 55 -12.87 17.58 23.54
CA ILE A 55 -13.72 18.47 22.75
C ILE A 55 -14.20 19.59 23.67
N ILE A 56 -13.66 20.80 23.48
CA ILE A 56 -14.34 22.01 23.96
C ILE A 56 -15.53 22.21 23.01
N PRO A 57 -16.78 22.32 23.51
CA PRO A 57 -17.94 22.54 22.64
C PRO A 57 -17.68 23.73 21.69
N PRO A 58 -18.10 23.63 20.41
CA PRO A 58 -19.23 22.84 19.91
C PRO A 58 -18.92 21.41 19.39
N ASP A 59 -19.97 20.59 19.27
CA ASP A 59 -19.93 19.24 18.67
C ASP A 59 -19.13 19.22 17.36
N VAL A 60 -18.33 18.17 17.14
CA VAL A 60 -17.52 18.05 15.93
C VAL A 60 -18.40 17.50 14.80
N PHE A 61 -18.68 18.36 13.82
CA PHE A 61 -19.40 18.00 12.60
C PHE A 61 -18.41 17.61 11.52
N ILE A 62 -18.60 16.45 10.92
CA ILE A 62 -17.79 15.94 9.82
C ILE A 62 -18.65 15.78 8.58
N GLU A 63 -18.23 16.48 7.53
CA GLU A 63 -18.69 16.29 6.16
C GLU A 63 -17.64 15.48 5.39
N PHE A 64 -18.10 14.48 4.65
CA PHE A 64 -17.22 13.69 3.80
C PHE A 64 -17.05 14.35 2.43
N LEU A 65 -15.80 14.51 2.03
CA LEU A 65 -15.39 14.93 0.71
C LEU A 65 -14.95 13.71 -0.10
N TYR A 66 -15.25 13.74 -1.39
CA TYR A 66 -14.96 12.69 -2.35
C TYR A 66 -13.99 13.26 -3.39
N ASN A 67 -12.74 12.79 -3.41
CA ASN A 67 -11.67 13.36 -4.24
C ASN A 67 -11.59 14.90 -4.10
N ASP A 68 -11.59 15.37 -2.84
CA ASP A 68 -11.58 16.79 -2.44
C ASP A 68 -12.80 17.61 -2.89
N LYS A 69 -13.88 16.96 -3.34
CA LYS A 69 -15.13 17.62 -3.72
C LYS A 69 -16.31 17.14 -2.84
N PRO A 70 -17.16 18.06 -2.36
CA PRO A 70 -18.33 17.66 -1.59
C PRO A 70 -19.36 16.99 -2.49
N LYS A 71 -19.92 15.86 -2.03
CA LYS A 71 -21.05 15.14 -2.67
C LYS A 71 -20.83 14.67 -4.11
N ASP A 72 -19.61 14.69 -4.63
CA ASP A 72 -19.27 14.18 -5.97
C ASP A 72 -18.73 12.75 -5.87
N THR A 73 -19.60 11.79 -5.58
CA THR A 73 -19.19 10.37 -5.53
C THR A 73 -18.96 9.78 -6.92
N GLN A 74 -19.28 10.52 -8.00
CA GLN A 74 -19.24 10.05 -9.40
C GLN A 74 -19.98 8.71 -9.63
N GLY A 75 -20.89 8.36 -8.72
CA GLY A 75 -21.59 7.08 -8.72
C GLY A 75 -20.77 5.87 -8.27
N TYR A 76 -19.55 6.05 -7.73
CA TYR A 76 -18.75 4.96 -7.16
C TYR A 76 -19.44 4.34 -5.94
N ILE A 77 -19.92 5.18 -5.03
CA ILE A 77 -20.66 4.80 -3.83
C ILE A 77 -21.87 5.72 -3.62
N ASP A 78 -22.81 5.27 -2.80
CA ASP A 78 -23.89 6.12 -2.28
C ASP A 78 -23.29 7.17 -1.32
N ILE A 79 -23.87 8.37 -1.29
CA ILE A 79 -23.38 9.47 -0.45
C ILE A 79 -23.50 9.08 1.02
N LEU A 80 -22.36 9.10 1.72
CA LEU A 80 -22.28 8.82 3.14
C LEU A 80 -22.98 9.92 3.95
N PRO A 81 -23.73 9.57 5.01
CA PRO A 81 -24.37 10.55 5.87
C PRO A 81 -23.34 11.31 6.70
N ASN A 82 -23.61 12.60 6.92
CA ASN A 82 -22.76 13.45 7.76
C ASN A 82 -22.78 12.95 9.21
N ILE A 83 -21.64 13.06 9.90
CA ILE A 83 -21.46 12.53 11.26
C ILE A 83 -21.25 13.68 12.23
N THR A 84 -21.97 13.64 13.35
CA THR A 84 -21.76 14.52 14.49
C THR A 84 -21.24 13.72 15.68
N PHE A 85 -20.07 14.10 16.18
CA PHE A 85 -19.54 13.58 17.44
C PHE A 85 -19.95 14.52 18.57
N THR A 86 -20.80 14.00 19.46
CA THR A 86 -21.25 14.67 20.68
C THR A 86 -20.43 14.16 21.86
N GLN A 87 -20.08 15.04 22.79
CA GLN A 87 -19.35 14.65 24.01
C GLN A 87 -20.23 13.75 24.89
N GLN A 88 -20.08 12.43 24.76
CA GLN A 88 -20.56 11.47 25.76
C GLN A 88 -19.34 10.96 26.54
N THR A 89 -19.38 11.18 27.84
CA THR A 89 -18.39 10.82 28.84
C THR A 89 -17.99 9.34 28.71
N GLY A 90 -16.76 9.09 28.26
CA GLY A 90 -15.99 7.91 28.66
C GLY A 90 -16.04 6.63 27.82
N ILE A 91 -16.55 6.64 26.59
CA ILE A 91 -16.49 5.44 25.74
C ILE A 91 -16.17 5.85 24.29
N ASP A 92 -15.14 5.22 23.70
CA ASP A 92 -14.64 5.40 22.33
C ASP A 92 -15.64 6.07 21.38
N GLN A 93 -15.36 7.31 20.99
CA GLN A 93 -16.14 8.05 20.00
C GLN A 93 -15.87 7.48 18.61
N SER A 94 -16.50 6.34 18.33
CA SER A 94 -16.41 5.60 17.08
C SER A 94 -17.77 5.52 16.41
N ARG A 95 -17.79 5.67 15.08
CA ARG A 95 -19.00 5.56 14.26
C ARG A 95 -18.74 4.62 13.10
N VAL A 96 -19.62 3.64 12.94
CA VAL A 96 -19.53 2.67 11.85
C VAL A 96 -20.32 3.20 10.66
N ILE A 97 -19.68 3.22 9.50
CA ILE A 97 -20.25 3.62 8.22
C ILE A 97 -20.28 2.40 7.32
N LEU A 98 -21.42 2.18 6.66
CA LEU A 98 -21.56 1.14 5.64
C LEU A 98 -21.33 1.77 4.26
N ILE A 99 -20.44 1.15 3.50
CA ILE A 99 -20.05 1.57 2.16
C ILE A 99 -20.54 0.49 1.19
N ASP A 100 -21.38 0.89 0.23
CA ASP A 100 -21.89 0.01 -0.84
C ASP A 100 -21.25 0.41 -2.17
N GLY A 101 -20.57 -0.53 -2.83
CA GLY A 101 -19.88 -0.30 -4.09
C GLY A 101 -20.84 -0.37 -5.28
N ARG A 102 -21.09 0.76 -5.95
CA ARG A 102 -21.98 0.87 -7.12
C ARG A 102 -21.25 0.76 -8.45
N HIS A 103 -20.15 1.50 -8.59
CA HIS A 103 -19.34 1.52 -9.81
C HIS A 103 -17.87 1.25 -9.49
N HIS A 104 -17.19 0.56 -10.40
CA HIS A 104 -15.77 0.25 -10.25
C HIS A 104 -14.93 1.51 -10.42
N GLY A 105 -13.87 1.65 -9.63
CA GLY A 105 -12.99 2.80 -9.66
C GLY A 105 -12.30 3.06 -8.33
N HIS A 106 -11.50 4.12 -8.31
CA HIS A 106 -10.75 4.55 -7.15
C HIS A 106 -11.36 5.82 -6.57
N LEU A 107 -11.60 5.82 -5.26
CA LEU A 107 -12.21 6.92 -4.55
C LEU A 107 -11.45 7.21 -3.27
N VAL A 108 -11.04 8.46 -3.10
CA VAL A 108 -10.46 8.95 -1.86
C VAL A 108 -11.56 9.69 -1.11
N VAL A 109 -11.85 9.23 0.11
CA VAL A 109 -12.78 9.90 1.02
C VAL A 109 -11.96 10.65 2.06
N THR A 110 -12.07 11.97 2.06
CA THR A 110 -11.49 12.86 3.08
C THR A 110 -12.60 13.43 3.96
N ALA A 111 -12.24 13.98 5.11
CA ALA A 111 -13.19 14.57 6.04
C ALA A 111 -12.90 16.07 6.21
N GLN A 112 -13.96 16.88 6.26
CA GLN A 112 -13.88 18.31 6.55
C GLN A 112 -14.75 18.66 7.75
N SER A 113 -14.23 19.52 8.63
CA SER A 113 -14.94 20.03 9.79
C SER A 113 -14.70 21.53 9.93
N PRO A 114 -15.74 22.35 10.15
CA PRO A 114 -15.58 23.75 10.55
C PRO A 114 -14.85 23.94 11.88
N GLN A 115 -14.90 22.93 12.76
CA GLN A 115 -14.43 22.99 14.14
C GLN A 115 -12.99 22.53 14.30
N VAL A 116 -12.52 21.64 13.42
CA VAL A 116 -11.21 21.01 13.54
C VAL A 116 -10.51 20.96 12.18
N ASN A 117 -9.21 21.28 12.18
CA ASN A 117 -8.39 21.17 10.99
C ASN A 117 -8.02 19.70 10.72
N ILE A 118 -8.71 19.08 9.77
CA ILE A 118 -8.46 17.70 9.35
C ILE A 118 -7.50 17.72 8.17
N SER A 119 -6.42 16.95 8.26
CA SER A 119 -5.41 16.89 7.19
C SER A 119 -5.80 15.83 6.15
N SER A 120 -6.00 16.24 4.91
CA SER A 120 -6.27 15.32 3.79
C SER A 120 -5.08 14.39 3.46
N THR A 121 -3.89 14.65 4.02
CA THR A 121 -2.67 13.85 3.82
C THR A 121 -2.61 12.61 4.72
N TYR A 122 -3.30 12.60 5.86
CA TYR A 122 -3.22 11.52 6.84
C TYR A 122 -4.60 10.97 7.25
N ASP A 123 -5.63 11.81 7.18
CA ASP A 123 -6.98 11.49 7.63
C ASP A 123 -7.89 11.22 6.40
N PHE A 124 -7.57 10.15 5.66
CA PHE A 124 -8.33 9.73 4.50
C PHE A 124 -8.67 8.24 4.53
N LEU A 125 -9.72 7.88 3.80
CA LEU A 125 -10.11 6.51 3.51
C LEU A 125 -9.99 6.27 2.00
N LEU A 126 -9.15 5.31 1.62
CA LEU A 126 -9.05 4.85 0.24
C LEU A 126 -10.02 3.71 -0.01
N ILE A 127 -10.85 3.89 -1.03
CA ILE A 127 -11.82 2.89 -1.47
C ILE A 127 -11.46 2.51 -2.91
N ASP A 128 -11.10 1.25 -3.10
CA ASP A 128 -10.91 0.67 -4.43
C ASP A 128 -12.04 -0.31 -4.73
N ILE A 129 -12.84 0.00 -5.76
CA ILE A 129 -13.99 -0.80 -6.14
C ILE A 129 -13.62 -1.62 -7.37
N ALA A 130 -13.41 -2.92 -7.15
CA ALA A 130 -13.12 -3.87 -8.20
C ALA A 130 -14.40 -4.28 -8.94
N ARG A 131 -14.29 -4.38 -10.27
CA ARG A 131 -15.40 -4.86 -11.12
C ARG A 131 -15.77 -6.32 -10.84
N SER A 132 -14.78 -7.18 -10.60
CA SER A 132 -15.00 -8.63 -10.44
C SER A 132 -13.86 -9.32 -9.69
N LYS A 133 -14.23 -10.19 -8.75
CA LYS A 133 -13.29 -11.10 -8.07
C LYS A 133 -12.62 -12.07 -9.05
N THR A 134 -13.37 -12.56 -10.03
CA THR A 134 -12.89 -13.55 -11.02
C THR A 134 -11.74 -12.99 -11.84
N LEU A 135 -11.83 -11.72 -12.24
CA LEU A 135 -10.77 -11.08 -13.02
C LEU A 135 -9.47 -10.99 -12.21
N ASN A 136 -9.55 -10.60 -10.93
CA ASN A 136 -8.38 -10.54 -10.06
C ASN A 136 -7.73 -11.93 -9.90
N ILE A 137 -8.54 -12.98 -9.68
CA ILE A 137 -8.06 -14.36 -9.60
C ILE A 137 -7.36 -14.79 -10.91
N LEU A 138 -7.92 -14.44 -12.07
CA LEU A 138 -7.31 -14.76 -13.37
C LEU A 138 -5.97 -14.05 -13.57
N ILE A 139 -5.87 -12.77 -13.19
CA ILE A 139 -4.61 -12.02 -13.24
C ILE A 139 -3.55 -12.72 -12.40
N GLN A 140 -3.91 -13.15 -11.19
CA GLN A 140 -3.00 -13.88 -10.30
C GLN A 140 -2.55 -15.22 -10.91
N ILE A 141 -3.48 -16.00 -11.47
CA ILE A 141 -3.15 -17.29 -12.11
C ILE A 141 -2.18 -17.09 -13.29
N VAL A 142 -2.46 -16.12 -14.16
CA VAL A 142 -1.60 -15.81 -15.31
C VAL A 142 -0.22 -15.34 -14.84
N GLY A 143 -0.16 -14.51 -13.79
CA GLY A 143 1.09 -14.08 -13.16
C GLY A 143 1.94 -15.26 -12.69
N TRP A 144 1.34 -16.24 -12.00
CA TRP A 144 2.04 -17.44 -11.55
C TRP A 144 2.53 -18.32 -12.71
N ILE A 145 1.73 -18.48 -13.77
CA ILE A 145 2.14 -19.23 -14.96
C ILE A 145 3.34 -18.55 -15.63
N TYR A 146 3.28 -17.23 -15.80
CA TYR A 146 4.39 -16.45 -16.35
C TYR A 146 5.66 -16.61 -15.52
N PHE A 147 5.55 -16.52 -14.20
CA PHE A 147 6.67 -16.69 -13.27
C PHE A 147 7.33 -18.08 -13.41
N ILE A 148 6.53 -19.15 -13.45
CA ILE A 148 7.03 -20.53 -13.60
C ILE A 148 7.70 -20.71 -14.95
N ALA A 149 7.06 -20.26 -16.04
CA ALA A 149 7.61 -20.37 -17.39
C ALA A 149 8.94 -19.63 -17.51
N TRP A 150 9.02 -18.42 -16.94
CA TRP A 150 10.23 -17.63 -16.90
C TRP A 150 11.35 -18.33 -16.11
N SER A 151 11.04 -18.86 -14.92
CA SER A 151 12.00 -19.61 -14.10
C SER A 151 12.55 -20.83 -14.83
N ILE A 152 11.69 -21.62 -15.47
CA ILE A 152 12.09 -22.83 -16.22
C ILE A 152 13.01 -22.47 -17.40
N SER A 153 12.86 -21.29 -18.01
CA SER A 153 13.63 -20.87 -19.18
C SER A 153 15.15 -20.79 -18.93
N PHE A 154 15.60 -20.64 -17.68
CA PHE A 154 17.02 -20.58 -17.33
C PHE A 154 17.70 -21.96 -17.19
N TYR A 155 16.95 -23.02 -16.95
CA TYR A 155 17.51 -24.35 -16.68
C TYR A 155 18.19 -25.03 -17.90
N PRO A 156 17.66 -24.95 -19.13
CA PRO A 156 18.28 -25.60 -20.29
C PRO A 156 19.74 -25.19 -20.50
N GLN A 157 20.05 -23.91 -20.33
CA GLN A 157 21.41 -23.37 -20.48
C GLN A 157 22.35 -23.91 -19.40
N ILE A 158 21.87 -24.00 -18.15
CA ILE A 158 22.64 -24.54 -17.01
C ILE A 158 22.92 -26.04 -17.23
N ILE A 159 21.91 -26.81 -17.65
CA ILE A 159 22.03 -28.25 -17.89
C ILE A 159 23.01 -28.53 -19.03
N LEU A 160 22.94 -27.77 -20.13
CA LEU A 160 23.86 -27.94 -21.26
C LEU A 160 25.31 -27.62 -20.87
N ASN A 161 25.54 -26.53 -20.13
CA ASN A 161 26.87 -26.17 -19.66
C ASN A 161 27.44 -27.22 -18.69
N PHE A 162 26.59 -27.75 -17.80
CA PHE A 162 26.98 -28.82 -16.89
C PHE A 162 27.32 -30.11 -17.64
N ARG A 163 26.53 -30.52 -18.64
CA ARG A 163 26.82 -31.71 -19.46
C ARG A 163 28.07 -31.57 -20.33
N ARG A 164 28.34 -30.36 -20.85
CA ARG A 164 29.52 -30.06 -21.67
C ARG A 164 30.77 -29.79 -20.85
N GLN A 165 30.65 -29.63 -19.52
CA GLN A 165 31.73 -29.19 -18.63
C GLN A 165 32.43 -27.91 -19.14
N SER A 166 31.67 -27.06 -19.85
CA SER A 166 32.20 -25.89 -20.54
C SER A 166 31.15 -24.79 -20.55
N VAL A 167 31.61 -23.58 -20.26
CA VAL A 167 30.83 -22.32 -20.25
C VAL A 167 31.21 -21.43 -21.43
N VAL A 168 31.91 -21.98 -22.43
CA VAL A 168 32.29 -21.25 -23.65
C VAL A 168 31.02 -20.85 -24.41
N GLY A 169 30.72 -19.55 -24.44
CA GLY A 169 29.50 -18.96 -25.00
C GLY A 169 28.56 -18.32 -23.96
N LEU A 170 28.81 -18.51 -22.66
CA LEU A 170 28.11 -17.80 -21.58
C LEU A 170 28.78 -16.44 -21.31
N ASN A 171 28.02 -15.36 -21.38
CA ASN A 171 28.49 -14.04 -20.96
C ASN A 171 28.27 -13.86 -19.45
N PHE A 172 29.37 -13.81 -18.70
CA PHE A 172 29.34 -13.63 -17.24
C PHE A 172 28.85 -12.26 -16.80
N ASP A 173 29.14 -11.21 -17.57
CA ASP A 173 28.66 -9.86 -17.27
C ASP A 173 27.15 -9.78 -17.41
N PHE A 174 26.59 -10.42 -18.44
CA PHE A 174 25.14 -10.54 -18.61
C PHE A 174 24.50 -11.30 -17.44
N LEU A 175 25.08 -12.43 -17.03
CA LEU A 175 24.57 -13.21 -15.90
C LEU A 175 24.63 -12.40 -14.59
N ALA A 176 25.76 -11.76 -14.31
CA ALA A 176 25.95 -10.94 -13.12
C ALA A 176 24.96 -9.76 -13.07
N LEU A 177 24.73 -9.08 -14.20
CA LEU A 177 23.75 -8.00 -14.31
C LEU A 177 22.32 -8.49 -14.09
N ASN A 178 21.95 -9.66 -14.62
CA ASN A 178 20.62 -10.23 -14.37
C ASN A 178 20.44 -10.58 -12.89
N ILE A 179 21.41 -11.26 -12.26
CA ILE A 179 21.34 -11.61 -10.83
C ILE A 179 21.22 -10.35 -9.98
N LEU A 180 22.03 -9.32 -10.27
CA LEU A 180 21.98 -8.05 -9.56
C LEU A 180 20.61 -7.37 -9.73
N GLY A 181 20.12 -7.27 -10.97
CA GLY A 181 18.82 -6.68 -11.26
C GLY A 181 17.67 -7.38 -10.54
N HIS A 182 17.62 -8.71 -10.58
CA HIS A 182 16.59 -9.49 -9.87
C HIS A 182 16.72 -9.40 -8.35
N THR A 183 17.94 -9.30 -7.82
CA THR A 183 18.18 -9.11 -6.39
C THR A 183 17.67 -7.74 -5.94
N CYS A 184 18.04 -6.68 -6.65
CA CYS A 184 17.55 -5.33 -6.37
C CYS A 184 16.04 -5.23 -6.48
N TYR A 185 15.44 -5.85 -7.51
CA TYR A 185 13.98 -5.90 -7.67
C TYR A 185 13.31 -6.65 -6.51
N SER A 186 13.85 -7.81 -6.10
CA SER A 186 13.31 -8.57 -4.96
C SER A 186 13.38 -7.77 -3.67
N ILE A 187 14.53 -7.14 -3.38
CA ILE A 187 14.70 -6.29 -2.19
C ILE A 187 13.70 -5.14 -2.21
N PHE A 188 13.52 -4.47 -3.35
CA PHE A 188 12.57 -3.38 -3.49
C PHE A 188 11.13 -3.82 -3.17
N ASN A 189 10.66 -4.92 -3.78
CA ASN A 189 9.30 -5.43 -3.55
C ASN A 189 9.10 -5.87 -2.09
N ILE A 190 10.08 -6.57 -1.51
CA ILE A 190 10.01 -7.02 -0.11
C ILE A 190 9.98 -5.83 0.85
N CYS A 191 10.90 -4.87 0.70
CA CYS A 191 10.96 -3.70 1.57
C CYS A 191 9.67 -2.87 1.50
N LEU A 192 9.14 -2.66 0.30
CA LEU A 192 7.91 -1.88 0.12
C LEU A 192 6.66 -2.62 0.64
N TYR A 193 6.66 -3.96 0.62
CA TYR A 193 5.53 -4.76 1.13
C TYR A 193 5.58 -5.01 2.64
N THR A 194 6.76 -5.24 3.22
CA THR A 194 6.90 -5.66 4.62
C THR A 194 7.11 -4.49 5.59
N SER A 195 7.68 -3.37 5.14
CA SER A 195 8.00 -2.26 6.04
C SER A 195 6.90 -1.20 6.05
N ASP A 196 6.21 -1.10 7.18
CA ASP A 196 5.20 -0.07 7.43
C ASP A 196 5.78 1.35 7.29
N ASP A 197 7.02 1.57 7.71
CA ASP A 197 7.71 2.87 7.59
C ASP A 197 7.94 3.28 6.12
N VAL A 198 8.31 2.32 5.26
CA VAL A 198 8.51 2.57 3.82
C VAL A 198 7.18 2.81 3.13
N GLN A 199 6.12 2.09 3.53
CA GLN A 199 4.77 2.35 3.05
C GLN A 199 4.30 3.74 3.45
N GLN A 200 4.50 4.13 4.71
CA GLN A 200 4.16 5.47 5.19
C GLN A 200 4.91 6.56 4.42
N GLN A 201 6.20 6.37 4.12
CA GLN A 201 6.96 7.31 3.27
C GLN A 201 6.43 7.36 1.84
N TYR A 202 6.06 6.21 1.27
CA TYR A 202 5.45 6.14 -0.05
C TYR A 202 4.11 6.89 -0.08
N TYR A 203 3.24 6.67 0.90
CA TYR A 203 1.96 7.36 1.04
C TYR A 203 2.12 8.84 1.36
N ALA A 204 3.13 9.24 2.14
CA ALA A 204 3.44 10.66 2.37
C ALA A 204 3.80 11.38 1.07
N LYS A 205 4.45 10.68 0.13
CA LYS A 205 4.80 11.22 -1.20
C LYS A 205 3.67 11.06 -2.22
N HIS A 206 2.84 10.04 -2.06
CA HIS A 206 1.72 9.69 -2.93
C HIS A 206 0.47 9.43 -2.07
N PRO A 207 -0.21 10.48 -1.58
CA PRO A 207 -1.31 10.35 -0.61
C PRO A 207 -2.50 9.52 -1.13
N HIS A 208 -2.68 9.49 -2.45
CA HIS A 208 -3.74 8.72 -3.12
C HIS A 208 -3.19 7.55 -3.95
N GLY A 209 -1.91 7.21 -3.77
CA GLY A 209 -1.31 6.07 -4.44
C GLY A 209 -1.81 4.76 -3.85
N VAL A 210 -2.08 3.77 -4.69
CA VAL A 210 -2.14 2.38 -4.23
C VAL A 210 -0.72 1.82 -4.18
N LEU A 211 -0.43 0.94 -3.22
CA LEU A 211 0.83 0.20 -3.23
C LEU A 211 0.95 -0.55 -4.57
N PRO A 212 1.98 -0.27 -5.39
CA PRO A 212 2.11 -0.85 -6.72
C PRO A 212 2.58 -2.31 -6.67
N VAL A 213 2.83 -2.85 -5.47
CA VAL A 213 3.37 -4.18 -5.23
C VAL A 213 2.26 -5.09 -4.74
N LEU A 214 2.06 -6.19 -5.44
CA LEU A 214 1.08 -7.21 -5.09
C LEU A 214 1.76 -8.38 -4.36
N LEU A 215 0.99 -9.21 -3.66
CA LEU A 215 1.53 -10.37 -2.94
C LEU A 215 2.27 -11.36 -3.86
N ASN A 216 1.87 -11.47 -5.14
CA ASN A 216 2.59 -12.27 -6.14
C ASN A 216 4.00 -11.73 -6.44
N ASP A 217 4.28 -10.46 -6.13
CA ASP A 217 5.60 -9.85 -6.32
C ASP A 217 6.52 -10.10 -5.10
N VAL A 218 5.98 -10.56 -3.98
CA VAL A 218 6.67 -10.65 -2.67
C VAL A 218 6.75 -12.08 -2.11
N ARG A 219 5.77 -12.95 -2.43
CA ARG A 219 5.64 -14.30 -1.86
C ARG A 219 6.69 -15.27 -2.39
N ASN A 220 7.95 -15.04 -2.03
CA ASN A 220 9.05 -15.98 -2.17
C ASN A 220 9.66 -16.35 -0.80
N ILE A 221 9.12 -15.87 0.32
CA ILE A 221 9.66 -16.16 1.68
C ILE A 221 8.57 -16.49 2.72
N GLU A 222 7.30 -16.09 2.53
CA GLU A 222 6.24 -16.28 3.54
C GLU A 222 5.86 -17.76 3.80
N LEU A 223 6.18 -18.68 2.89
CA LEU A 223 6.01 -20.13 3.08
C LEU A 223 7.09 -20.77 3.98
N LEU A 224 8.14 -20.03 4.40
CA LEU A 224 9.16 -20.54 5.32
C LEU A 224 8.96 -20.05 6.77
N LEU A 225 8.03 -19.14 7.04
CA LEU A 225 7.83 -18.56 8.38
C LEU A 225 6.54 -19.01 9.07
N TYR A 226 5.65 -19.74 8.40
CA TYR A 226 4.41 -20.27 9.01
C TYR A 226 4.47 -21.75 9.40
N GLU A 227 5.60 -22.45 9.25
CA GLU A 227 5.78 -23.81 9.80
C GLU A 227 6.46 -23.87 11.18
N TYR A 228 6.84 -22.73 11.77
CA TYR A 228 7.38 -22.70 13.13
C TYR A 228 6.94 -21.42 13.86
N PHE A 229 5.66 -21.35 14.24
CA PHE A 229 5.16 -20.91 15.55
C PHE A 229 3.66 -21.20 15.65
#